data_AF-A0A364NJ45-F1
#
_entry.id   AF-A0A364NJ45-F1
#
_cell.length_a   1.000
_cell.length_b   1.000
_cell.length_c   1.000
_cell.angle_alpha   90.00
_cell.angle_beta   90.00
_cell.angle_gamma   90.00
#
_symmetry.space_group_name_H-M   'P 1'
#
loop_
_entity.id
_entity.type
_entity.pdbx_description
1 polymer ?
#
loop_
_entity_poly.entity_id
_entity_poly.type
_entity_poly.pdbx_seq_one_letter_code
_entity_poly.pdbx_strand_id
1 'polypeptide(L)'
;MSKIKSPQEKKELSYSRDRRNCYGESDKGSRKTIKKKKRSSEHAQRSKLQKLKSLGGSAINEDLAIVAESEFINSTKSSRLRGFRKYPDQSLKDHVNVQATKRIIRHGRKKNS
;
A
#
# COMPACT_ATOMS: atom_id res chain seq x y z
N MET A 1 14.29 31.51 23.08
CA MET A 1 15.51 31.45 22.23
C MET A 1 15.62 30.06 21.64
N SER A 2 15.63 29.90 20.32
CA SER A 2 15.88 28.60 19.69
C SER A 2 17.29 28.12 20.06
N LYS A 3 17.42 26.87 20.52
CA LYS A 3 18.73 26.25 20.80
C LYS A 3 19.64 26.43 19.58
N ILE A 4 20.85 26.97 19.79
CA ILE A 4 21.85 27.11 18.73
C ILE A 4 22.16 25.69 18.25
N LYS A 5 21.85 25.43 16.97
CA LYS A 5 22.06 24.13 16.34
C LYS A 5 23.32 24.13 15.51
N SER A 6 24.13 23.09 15.64
CA SER A 6 25.28 22.88 14.77
C SER A 6 24.82 22.66 13.31
N PRO A 7 25.68 22.89 12.31
CA PRO A 7 25.38 22.56 10.92
C PRO A 7 24.94 21.09 10.73
N GLN A 8 25.53 20.16 11.47
CA GLN A 8 25.19 18.74 11.46
C GLN A 8 23.78 18.50 12.00
N GLU A 9 23.43 19.09 13.14
CA GLU A 9 22.09 19.00 13.72
C GLU A 9 21.02 19.61 12.80
N LYS A 10 21.34 20.72 12.13
CA LYS A 10 20.45 21.32 11.12
C LYS A 10 20.22 20.37 9.95
N LYS A 11 21.26 19.67 9.48
CA LYS A 11 21.18 18.70 8.39
C LYS A 11 20.36 17.47 8.77
N GLU A 12 20.55 16.93 9.97
CA GLU A 12 19.76 15.80 10.47
C GLU A 12 18.28 16.15 10.63
N LEU A 13 17.99 17.34 11.16
CA LEU A 13 16.63 17.86 11.25
C LEU A 13 16.01 18.06 9.87
N SER A 14 16.76 18.59 8.91
CA SER A 14 16.30 18.71 7.53
C SER A 14 15.96 17.34 6.95
N TYR A 15 16.83 16.35 7.11
CA TYR A 15 16.62 15.00 6.59
C TYR A 15 15.43 14.28 7.23
N SER A 16 15.15 14.57 8.50
CA SER A 16 14.03 13.98 9.23
C SER A 16 12.70 14.67 8.91
N ARG A 17 12.72 15.98 8.62
CA ARG A 17 11.50 16.79 8.39
C ARG A 17 11.10 16.87 6.92
N ASP A 18 12.05 16.88 5.98
CA ASP A 18 11.74 16.86 4.55
C ASP A 18 11.08 15.51 4.22
N ARG A 19 9.89 15.56 3.61
CA ARG A 19 9.09 14.40 3.22
C ARG A 19 9.11 14.24 1.70
N ARG A 20 9.41 13.03 1.24
CA ARG A 20 9.48 12.68 -0.17
C ARG A 20 8.41 11.66 -0.54
N ASN A 21 7.78 11.89 -1.69
CA ASN A 21 6.83 10.95 -2.26
C ASN A 21 7.53 9.63 -2.62
N CYS A 22 7.17 8.54 -1.93
CA CYS A 22 7.71 7.19 -2.15
C CYS A 22 6.80 6.32 -3.01
N TYR A 23 5.68 6.85 -3.48
CA TYR A 23 4.66 6.07 -4.16
C TYR A 23 5.12 5.51 -5.52
N GLY A 24 6.36 5.77 -5.93
CA GLY A 24 7.06 5.16 -7.08
C GLY A 24 6.50 5.57 -8.44
N GLU A 25 5.30 6.15 -8.46
CA GLU A 25 4.65 6.72 -9.62
C GLU A 25 5.03 8.21 -9.76
N SER A 26 4.91 8.73 -10.99
CA SER A 26 4.97 10.17 -11.21
C SER A 26 3.84 10.86 -10.44
N ASP A 27 4.05 12.11 -10.05
CA ASP A 27 3.03 12.95 -9.41
C ASP A 27 1.70 13.02 -10.21
N LYS A 28 1.79 12.84 -11.53
CA LYS A 28 0.64 12.83 -12.44
C LYS A 28 -0.07 11.46 -12.41
N GLY A 29 0.70 10.38 -12.27
CA GLY A 29 0.20 9.02 -12.13
C GLY A 29 -0.54 8.80 -10.81
N SER A 30 0.04 9.25 -9.70
CA SER A 30 -0.53 9.04 -8.36
C SER A 30 -1.96 9.56 -8.24
N ARG A 31 -2.24 10.74 -8.83
CA ARG A 31 -3.59 11.36 -8.88
C ARG A 31 -4.65 10.44 -9.50
N LYS A 32 -4.30 9.70 -10.55
CA LYS A 32 -5.23 8.80 -11.25
C LYS A 32 -5.26 7.41 -10.61
N THR A 33 -4.09 6.87 -10.29
CA THR A 33 -3.96 5.48 -9.84
C THR A 33 -4.54 5.27 -8.45
N ILE A 34 -4.37 6.22 -7.52
CA ILE A 34 -4.92 6.11 -6.16
C ILE A 34 -6.45 6.00 -6.23
N LYS A 35 -7.11 6.88 -7.00
CA LYS A 35 -8.57 6.86 -7.19
C LYS A 35 -9.01 5.53 -7.82
N LYS A 36 -8.31 5.07 -8.87
CA LYS A 36 -8.61 3.80 -9.55
C LYS A 36 -8.49 2.61 -8.60
N LYS A 37 -7.39 2.51 -7.84
CA LYS A 37 -7.15 1.40 -6.91
C LYS A 37 -8.18 1.38 -5.77
N LYS A 38 -8.54 2.54 -5.19
CA LYS A 38 -9.63 2.64 -4.21
C LYS A 38 -10.96 2.14 -4.76
N ARG A 39 -11.36 2.66 -5.93
CA ARG A 39 -12.60 2.25 -6.62
C ARG A 39 -12.63 0.74 -6.90
N SER A 40 -11.52 0.18 -7.35
CA SER A 40 -11.41 -1.27 -7.62
C SER A 40 -11.59 -2.10 -6.36
N SER A 41 -11.02 -1.65 -5.23
CA SER A 41 -11.17 -2.33 -3.94
C SER A 41 -12.63 -2.33 -3.48
N GLU A 42 -13.32 -1.19 -3.57
CA GLU A 42 -14.74 -1.09 -3.20
C GLU A 42 -15.64 -1.91 -4.12
N HIS A 43 -15.38 -1.91 -5.43
CA HIS A 43 -16.12 -2.74 -6.38
C HIS A 43 -15.96 -4.24 -6.10
N ALA A 44 -14.75 -4.68 -5.77
CA ALA A 44 -14.52 -6.08 -5.38
C ALA A 44 -15.30 -6.46 -4.12
N GLN A 45 -15.37 -5.58 -3.11
CA GLN A 45 -16.19 -5.80 -1.91
C GLN A 45 -17.68 -5.88 -2.25
N ARG A 46 -18.20 -4.94 -3.05
CA ARG A 46 -19.61 -4.93 -3.47
C ARG A 46 -20.00 -6.17 -4.25
N SER A 47 -19.16 -6.61 -5.19
CA SER A 47 -19.41 -7.83 -5.97
C SER A 47 -19.53 -9.08 -5.08
N LYS A 48 -18.67 -9.22 -4.06
CA LYS A 48 -18.76 -10.32 -3.09
C LYS A 48 -20.05 -10.28 -2.27
N LEU A 49 -20.45 -9.09 -1.81
CA LEU A 49 -21.70 -8.92 -1.09
C LEU A 49 -22.93 -9.26 -1.94
N GLN A 50 -22.92 -8.89 -3.22
CA GLN A 50 -24.01 -9.27 -4.13
C GLN A 50 -24.10 -10.78 -4.34
N LYS A 51 -22.96 -11.47 -4.47
CA LYS A 51 -22.92 -12.94 -4.54
C LYS A 51 -23.56 -13.57 -3.28
N LEU A 52 -23.25 -13.05 -2.10
CA LEU A 52 -23.85 -13.51 -0.85
C LEU A 52 -25.37 -13.26 -0.80
N LYS A 53 -25.82 -12.08 -1.23
CA LYS A 53 -27.25 -11.74 -1.30
C LYS A 53 -28.03 -12.65 -2.26
N SER A 54 -27.45 -13.02 -3.41
CA SER A 54 -28.11 -13.92 -4.35
C SER A 54 -28.34 -15.34 -3.80
N LEU A 55 -27.58 -15.76 -2.78
CA LEU A 55 -27.78 -17.06 -2.11
C LEU A 55 -28.97 -17.07 -1.14
N GLY A 56 -29.39 -15.91 -0.63
CA GLY A 56 -30.44 -15.79 0.40
C GLY A 56 -31.88 -16.08 -0.06
N GLY A 57 -32.10 -16.42 -1.35
CA GLY A 57 -33.43 -16.68 -1.93
C GLY A 57 -33.72 -18.14 -2.25
N SER A 58 -32.81 -19.07 -1.96
CA SER A 58 -32.98 -20.51 -2.19
C SER A 58 -33.14 -21.27 -0.88
N ALA A 59 -33.77 -22.46 -0.88
CA ALA A 59 -33.72 -23.35 0.28
C ALA A 59 -32.26 -23.76 0.51
N ILE A 60 -31.61 -23.17 1.52
CA ILE A 60 -30.18 -23.34 1.76
C ILE A 60 -29.99 -24.58 2.63
N ASN A 61 -29.29 -25.58 2.11
CA ASN A 61 -28.76 -26.66 2.93
C ASN A 61 -27.74 -26.07 3.92
N GLU A 62 -27.88 -26.37 5.21
CA GLU A 62 -27.08 -25.81 6.30
C GLU A 62 -25.57 -25.99 6.07
N ASP A 63 -25.16 -27.16 5.56
CA ASP A 63 -23.76 -27.45 5.22
C ASP A 63 -23.23 -26.53 4.12
N LEU A 64 -24.06 -26.23 3.11
CA LEU A 64 -23.70 -25.30 2.03
C LEU A 64 -23.63 -23.86 2.53
N ALA A 65 -24.44 -23.49 3.52
CA ALA A 65 -24.42 -22.17 4.14
C ALA A 65 -23.10 -21.93 4.89
N ILE A 66 -22.67 -22.92 5.69
CA ILE A 66 -21.42 -22.87 6.47
C ILE A 66 -20.21 -22.73 5.54
N VAL A 67 -20.15 -23.52 4.45
CA VAL A 67 -19.07 -23.44 3.47
C VAL A 67 -19.04 -22.05 2.82
N ALA A 68 -20.19 -21.55 2.35
CA ALA A 68 -20.29 -20.24 1.70
C ALA A 68 -19.88 -19.09 2.62
N GLU A 69 -20.25 -19.15 3.90
CA GLU A 69 -19.83 -18.17 4.91
C GLU A 69 -18.31 -18.20 5.12
N SER A 70 -17.73 -19.39 5.28
CA SER A 70 -16.29 -19.55 5.49
C SER A 70 -15.47 -19.02 4.31
N GLU A 71 -15.90 -19.30 3.08
CA GLU A 71 -15.29 -18.77 1.85
C GLU A 71 -15.39 -17.26 1.77
N PHE A 72 -16.55 -16.70 2.12
CA PHE A 72 -16.75 -15.26 2.13
C PHE A 72 -15.82 -14.58 3.13
N ILE A 73 -15.73 -15.08 4.37
CA ILE A 73 -14.85 -14.54 5.42
C ILE A 73 -13.38 -14.64 5.00
N ASN A 74 -12.95 -15.78 4.49
CA ASN A 74 -11.56 -15.99 4.09
C ASN A 74 -11.19 -15.09 2.89
N SER A 75 -12.06 -15.02 1.88
CA SER A 75 -11.82 -14.18 0.72
C SER A 75 -11.81 -12.70 1.07
N THR A 76 -12.69 -12.24 1.97
CA THR A 76 -12.77 -10.84 2.40
C THR A 76 -11.54 -10.46 3.21
N LYS A 77 -11.14 -11.28 4.20
CA LYS A 77 -9.89 -11.12 4.95
C LYS A 77 -8.68 -11.03 4.02
N SER A 78 -8.53 -11.98 3.10
CA SER A 78 -7.44 -11.98 2.12
C SER A 78 -7.43 -10.72 1.25
N SER A 79 -8.58 -10.29 0.74
CA SER A 79 -8.70 -9.07 -0.07
C SER A 79 -8.43 -7.78 0.70
N ARG A 80 -8.70 -7.74 2.01
CA ARG A 80 -8.40 -6.60 2.88
C ARG A 80 -6.90 -6.50 3.16
N LEU A 81 -6.25 -7.63 3.44
CA LEU A 81 -4.82 -7.71 3.69
C LEU A 81 -4.00 -7.33 2.45
N ARG A 82 -4.43 -7.80 1.27
CA ARG A 82 -3.81 -7.49 -0.03
C ARG A 82 -4.37 -6.22 -0.68
N GLY A 83 -5.25 -5.52 0.02
CA GLY A 83 -5.96 -4.36 -0.49
C GLY A 83 -5.02 -3.18 -0.73
N PHE A 84 -5.45 -2.27 -1.61
CA PHE A 84 -4.72 -1.04 -1.82
C PHE A 84 -4.66 -0.21 -0.54
N ARG A 85 -3.44 0.10 -0.07
CA ARG A 85 -3.20 0.98 1.07
C ARG A 85 -2.31 2.14 0.63
N LYS A 86 -2.77 3.37 0.87
CA LYS A 86 -1.94 4.56 0.64
C LYS A 86 -0.85 4.56 1.71
N TYR A 87 0.40 4.62 1.28
CA TYR A 87 1.56 4.72 2.17
C TYR A 87 1.87 6.20 2.43
N PRO A 88 2.27 6.60 3.65
CA PRO A 88 2.70 7.96 3.92
C PRO A 88 4.00 8.31 3.16
N ASP A 89 4.29 9.60 3.02
CA ASP A 89 5.57 10.07 2.50
C ASP A 89 6.71 9.74 3.47
N GLN A 90 7.83 9.29 2.94
CA GLN A 90 9.02 8.89 3.70
C GLN A 90 9.88 10.12 3.99
N SER A 91 10.70 10.05 5.03
CA SER A 91 11.69 11.10 5.28
C SER A 91 12.73 11.14 4.15
N LEU A 92 13.35 12.31 3.94
CA LEU A 92 14.48 12.42 3.01
C LEU A 92 15.62 11.48 3.41
N LYS A 93 15.83 11.26 4.72
CA LYS A 93 16.80 10.28 5.24
C LYS A 93 16.56 8.89 4.66
N ASP A 94 15.33 8.38 4.81
CA ASP A 94 14.96 7.05 4.33
C ASP A 94 15.05 6.97 2.80
N HIS A 95 14.61 8.03 2.12
CA HIS A 95 14.71 8.11 0.67
C HIS A 95 16.16 7.97 0.18
N VAL A 96 17.08 8.72 0.77
CA VAL A 96 18.51 8.69 0.39
C VAL A 96 19.11 7.31 0.66
N ASN A 97 18.79 6.70 1.80
CA ASN A 97 19.23 5.34 2.13
C ASN A 97 18.74 4.33 1.08
N VAL A 98 17.46 4.38 0.69
CA VAL A 98 16.90 3.52 -0.35
C VAL A 98 17.57 3.76 -1.71
N GLN A 99 17.93 5.00 -2.04
CA GLN A 99 18.64 5.26 -3.29
C GLN A 99 20.08 4.75 -3.27
N ALA A 100 20.76 4.84 -2.13
CA ALA A 100 22.10 4.29 -1.94
C ALA A 100 22.10 2.77 -2.10
N THR A 101 21.17 2.06 -1.47
CA THR A 101 21.05 0.59 -1.61
C THR A 101 20.75 0.18 -3.05
N LYS A 102 19.80 0.85 -3.70
CA LYS A 102 19.49 0.62 -5.13
C LYS A 102 20.69 0.86 -6.04
N ARG A 103 21.50 1.88 -5.74
CA ARG A 103 22.73 2.18 -6.49
C ARG A 103 23.74 1.04 -6.33
N ILE A 104 23.97 0.56 -5.10
CA ILE A 104 24.86 -0.58 -4.83
C ILE A 104 24.41 -1.81 -5.62
N ILE A 105 23.13 -2.18 -5.54
CA ILE A 105 22.56 -3.32 -6.27
C ILE A 105 22.79 -3.18 -7.78
N ARG A 106 22.56 -1.99 -8.34
CA ARG A 106 22.74 -1.73 -9.78
C ARG A 106 24.20 -1.89 -10.21
N HIS A 107 25.14 -1.36 -9.43
CA HIS A 107 26.56 -1.48 -9.74
C HIS A 107 27.05 -2.93 -9.58
N GLY A 108 26.60 -3.66 -8.55
CA GLY A 108 26.91 -5.07 -8.39
C GLY A 108 26.42 -5.91 -9.57
N ARG A 109 25.19 -5.66 -10.03
CA ARG A 109 24.62 -6.35 -11.21
C ARG A 109 25.44 -6.12 -12.49
N LYS A 110 25.96 -4.90 -12.70
CA LYS A 110 26.81 -4.57 -13.86
C LYS A 110 28.21 -5.18 -13.79
N LYS A 111 28.72 -5.49 -12.59
CA LYS A 111 30.03 -6.14 -12.43
C LYS A 111 29.96 -7.66 -12.69
N ASN A 112 28.78 -8.25 -12.52
CA ASN A 112 28.54 -9.69 -12.67
C ASN A 112 27.92 -10.07 -14.03
N SER A 113 27.81 -9.12 -14.96
CA SER A 113 27.36 -9.31 -16.35
C SER A 113 28.53 -9.17 -17.29
#